data_AF-A0A3D4ZQ65-F1
#
_entry.id   AF-A0A3D4ZQ65-F1
#
_cell.length_a   1.000
_cell.length_b   1.000
_cell.length_c   1.000
_cell.angle_alpha   90.00
_cell.angle_beta   90.00
_cell.angle_gamma   90.00
#
_symmetry.space_group_name_H-M   'P 1'
#
loop_
_entity.id
_entity.type
_entity.pdbx_description
1 polymer ?
#
loop_
_entity_poly.entity_id
_entity_poly.type
_entity_poly.pdbx_seq_one_letter_code
_entity_poly.pdbx_strand_id
1 'polypeptide(L)' 'QVNPIPIKQAMNLAGWRAGPCRLPLTEASEEVCRQLAREMVSLGIPCAKTGGGYDA' A
#
# COMPACT_ATOMS: atom_id res chain seq x y z
N GLN A 1 3.15 -6.98 8.80
CA GLN A 1 4.51 -7.14 8.21
C GLN A 1 5.44 -6.06 8.77
N VAL A 2 6.76 -6.26 8.69
CA VAL A 2 7.78 -5.30 9.18
C VAL A 2 8.17 -4.26 8.14
N ASN A 3 8.73 -3.13 8.59
CA ASN A 3 9.32 -2.13 7.70
C ASN A 3 10.49 -2.72 6.90
N PRO A 4 10.71 -2.30 5.64
CA PRO A 4 10.07 -1.22 4.88
C PRO A 4 8.84 -1.62 4.04
N ILE A 5 8.32 -2.83 4.16
CA ILE A 5 7.28 -3.38 3.24
C ILE A 5 6.00 -2.53 3.24
N PRO A 6 5.38 -2.18 4.40
CA PRO A 6 4.14 -1.41 4.40
C PRO A 6 4.31 0.01 3.85
N ILE A 7 5.44 0.66 4.14
CA ILE A 7 5.73 2.03 3.70
C ILE A 7 5.84 2.07 2.18
N LYS A 8 6.59 1.15 1.59
CA LYS A 8 6.72 1.07 0.13
C LYS A 8 5.37 0.85 -0.54
N GLN A 9 4.53 -0.02 0.03
CA GLN A 9 3.20 -0.25 -0.51
C GLN A 9 2.32 1.00 -0.42
N ALA A 10 2.33 1.72 0.71
CA ALA A 10 1.59 2.96 0.85
C ALA A 10 2.04 4.03 -0.15
N MET A 11 3.35 4.16 -0.39
CA MET A 11 3.89 5.09 -1.41
C MET A 11 3.41 4.71 -2.82
N ASN A 12 3.47 3.43 -3.18
CA ASN A 12 2.95 2.95 -4.46
C ASN A 12 1.45 3.20 -4.60
N LEU A 13 0.67 2.94 -3.55
CA LEU A 13 -0.77 3.24 -3.51
C LEU A 13 -1.03 4.74 -3.65
N ALA A 14 -0.21 5.61 -3.06
CA ALA A 14 -0.33 7.06 -3.19
C ALA A 14 0.13 7.62 -4.56
N GLY A 15 0.41 6.75 -5.54
CA GLY A 15 0.81 7.14 -6.89
C GLY A 15 2.31 7.39 -7.08
N TRP A 16 3.12 7.14 -6.05
CA TRP A 16 4.58 7.25 -6.14
C TRP A 16 5.17 5.98 -6.76
N ARG A 17 6.27 6.09 -7.51
CA ARG A 17 6.96 4.94 -8.12
C ARG A 17 8.04 4.38 -7.18
N ALA A 18 7.66 3.93 -5.98
CA ALA A 18 8.60 3.44 -4.97
C ALA A 18 9.21 2.06 -5.30
N GLY A 19 8.62 1.36 -6.28
CA GLY A 19 9.11 0.07 -6.77
C GLY A 19 8.88 -1.08 -5.78
N PRO A 20 9.28 -2.31 -6.13
CA PRO A 20 9.08 -3.48 -5.30
C PRO A 20 10.05 -3.53 -4.11
N CYS A 21 9.78 -4.46 -3.18
CA CYS A 21 10.78 -4.84 -2.18
C CYS A 21 11.91 -5.65 -2.83
N ARG A 22 13.13 -5.48 -2.33
CA ARG A 22 14.26 -6.35 -2.73
C ARG A 22 14.32 -7.52 -1.77
N LEU A 23 14.68 -8.68 -2.29
CA LEU A 23 14.97 -9.86 -1.47
C LEU A 23 16.00 -9.51 -0.37
N PRO A 24 15.84 -10.05 0.85
CA PRO A 24 14.94 -11.16 1.23
C PRO A 24 13.50 -10.73 1.53
N LEU A 25 13.18 -9.44 1.42
CA LEU A 25 11.84 -8.93 1.71
C LEU A 25 10.87 -9.27 0.57
N THR A 26 9.65 -9.59 0.95
CA THR A 26 8.55 -9.92 0.04
C THR A 26 7.57 -8.75 -0.08
N GLU A 27 6.62 -8.87 -1.02
CA GLU A 27 5.56 -7.87 -1.20
C GLU A 27 4.58 -7.83 -0.02
N ALA A 28 3.84 -6.72 0.07
CA ALA A 28 2.81 -6.57 1.09
C ALA A 28 1.69 -7.61 0.87
N SER A 29 1.22 -8.24 1.95
CA SER A 29 0.05 -9.12 1.89
C SER A 29 -1.20 -8.31 1.55
N GLU A 30 -2.22 -8.99 1.01
CA GLU A 30 -3.49 -8.33 0.69
C GLU A 30 -4.16 -7.69 1.91
N GLU A 31 -4.04 -8.31 3.09
CA GLU A 31 -4.56 -7.78 4.34
C GLU A 31 -3.86 -6.47 4.72
N VAL A 32 -2.53 -6.42 4.63
CA VAL A 32 -1.76 -5.19 4.87
C VAL A 32 -2.11 -4.13 3.82
N CYS A 33 -2.34 -4.51 2.56
CA CYS A 33 -2.79 -3.58 1.53
C CYS A 33 -4.16 -2.97 1.84
N ARG A 34 -5.12 -3.80 2.31
CA ARG A 34 -6.45 -3.34 2.74
C ARG A 34 -6.38 -2.37 3.91
N GLN A 35 -5.61 -2.74 4.93
CA GLN A 35 -5.45 -1.89 6.10
C GLN A 35 -4.82 -0.54 5.72
N LEU A 36 -3.75 -0.56 4.92
CA LEU A 36 -3.11 0.68 4.45
C LEU A 36 -4.07 1.55 3.63
N ALA A 37 -4.85 0.96 2.72
CA ALA A 37 -5.82 1.72 1.93
C ALA A 37 -6.87 2.41 2.82
N ARG A 38 -7.45 1.69 3.80
CA ARG A 38 -8.42 2.25 4.75
C ARG A 38 -7.84 3.39 5.57
N GLU A 39 -6.64 3.19 6.14
CA GLU A 39 -5.98 4.21 6.94
C GLU A 39 -5.59 5.42 6.10
N MET A 40 -5.11 5.22 4.87
CA MET A 40 -4.79 6.30 3.95
C MET A 40 -6.02 7.14 3.60
N VAL A 41 -7.19 6.51 3.36
CA VAL A 41 -8.45 7.22 3.14
C VAL A 41 -8.88 8.00 4.39
N SER A 42 -8.79 7.38 5.57
CA SER A 42 -9.08 8.03 6.87
C SER A 42 -8.23 9.28 7.09
N LEU A 43 -6.97 9.24 6.64
CA LEU A 43 -6.02 10.35 6.72
C LEU A 43 -6.16 11.37 5.56
N GLY A 44 -7.08 11.15 4.62
CA GLY A 44 -7.27 12.02 3.45
C GLY A 44 -6.15 11.91 2.40
N ILE A 45 -5.36 10.84 2.43
CA ILE A 45 -4.30 10.57 1.46
C ILE A 45 -4.92 9.88 0.24
N PRO A 46 -4.83 10.46 -0.97
CA PRO A 46 -5.34 9.82 -2.19
C PRO A 46 -4.58 8.52 -2.46
N CYS A 47 -5.31 7.41 -2.65
CA CYS A 47 -4.72 6.14 -3.08
C CYS A 47 -5.28 5.70 -4.45
N ALA A 48 -4.40 5.50 -5.43
CA ALA A 48 -4.71 5.08 -6.79
C ALA A 48 -4.92 3.56 -6.87
N LYS A 49 -6.13 3.11 -6.53
CA LYS A 49 -6.70 1.84 -7.03
C LYS A 49 -8.18 2.05 -7.37
N THR A 50 -8.42 2.68 -8.51
CA THR A 50 -9.72 2.68 -9.19
C THR A 50 -9.72 1.52 -10.17
N GLY A 51 -10.56 0.49 -9.96
CA GLY A 51 -10.76 -0.59 -10.94
C GLY A 51 -10.73 -2.04 -10.42
N GLY A 52 -10.79 -2.30 -9.11
CA GLY A 52 -10.93 -3.67 -8.59
C GLY A 52 -10.51 -3.81 -7.13
N GLY A 53 -11.31 -3.27 -6.20
CA GLY A 53 -11.29 -3.57 -4.77
C GLY A 53 -10.07 -3.11 -3.98
N TYR A 54 -10.24 -2.02 -3.22
CA TYR A 54 -10.49 -2.07 -1.77
C TYR A 54 -11.14 -0.75 -1.39
N ASP A 55 -12.46 -0.72 -1.55
CA ASP A 55 -13.28 0.42 -1.15
C ASP A 55 -13.14 0.63 0.37
N ALA A 56 -13.12 1.91 0.76
CA ALA A 56 -13.25 2.34 2.14
C ALA A 56 -14.58 1.84 2.73
#